data_AF-A0A5C3LU97-F1
#
_entry.id   AF-A0A5C3LU97-F1
#
_cell.length_a   1.000
_cell.length_b   1.000
_cell.length_c   1.000
_cell.angle_alpha   90.00
_cell.angle_beta   90.00
_cell.angle_gamma   90.00
#
_symmetry.space_group_name_H-M   'P 1'
#
loop_
_entity.id
_entity.type
_entity.pdbx_description
1 polymer ?
#
loop_
_entity_poly.entity_id
_entity_poly.type
_entity_poly.pdbx_seq_one_letter_code
_entity_poly.pdbx_strand_id
1 'polypeptide(L)'
;MTDPKDQLTQVSPKSFSLVHHNIALGKLWKDLPTHVKHAGGYQFKIPDLVNAELLPQPGITINAMLQFVIPLSLSMLHTQDVSLYFSYDTPSYMTETMILSLHWLPIPNAGLVCQLYKAGKQRWLDGFKSVMYAHLPGKSVTHFPLWVVTYWNAVLDF
;
A
#
# COMPACT_ATOMS: atom_id res chain seq x y z
N MET A 1 -30.35 7.29 -21.83
CA MET A 1 -29.41 6.16 -21.87
C MET A 1 -28.11 6.71 -21.32
N THR A 2 -27.96 6.64 -19.99
CA THR A 2 -27.01 7.44 -19.22
C THR A 2 -25.93 6.51 -18.69
N ASP A 3 -24.68 6.85 -18.97
CA ASP A 3 -23.47 6.03 -18.81
C ASP A 3 -23.09 5.87 -17.31
N PRO A 4 -22.92 4.63 -16.78
CA PRO A 4 -22.67 4.39 -15.37
C PRO A 4 -21.16 4.30 -15.03
N LYS A 5 -20.38 5.36 -15.30
CA LYS A 5 -18.91 5.35 -15.04
C LYS A 5 -18.37 6.34 -14.01
N ASP A 6 -19.17 7.24 -13.44
CA ASP A 6 -18.66 8.24 -12.49
C ASP A 6 -19.26 8.11 -11.09
N GLN A 7 -18.89 7.05 -10.38
CA GLN A 7 -19.04 6.98 -8.91
C GLN A 7 -17.67 6.82 -8.23
N LEU A 8 -16.75 7.73 -8.54
CA LEU A 8 -15.65 8.05 -7.63
C LEU A 8 -16.21 8.92 -6.51
N THR A 9 -16.26 8.36 -5.31
CA THR A 9 -16.82 8.95 -4.09
C THR A 9 -16.18 10.31 -3.83
N GLN A 10 -16.92 11.40 -4.10
CA GLN A 10 -16.49 12.75 -3.75
C GLN A 10 -16.47 12.90 -2.23
N VAL A 11 -15.28 12.82 -1.65
CA VAL A 11 -15.05 13.20 -0.26
C VAL A 11 -15.25 14.72 -0.15
N SER A 12 -16.13 15.17 0.76
CA SER A 12 -16.47 16.58 0.93
C SER A 12 -15.21 17.46 1.15
N PRO A 13 -15.11 18.64 0.51
CA PRO A 13 -13.94 19.52 0.59
C PRO A 13 -13.57 19.95 2.03
N LYS A 14 -14.55 20.04 2.93
CA LYS A 14 -14.31 20.42 4.34
C LYS A 14 -13.54 19.35 5.12
N SER A 15 -13.73 18.08 4.77
CA SER A 15 -13.05 16.95 5.40
C SER A 15 -11.55 16.94 5.08
N PHE A 16 -11.17 17.41 3.89
CA PHE A 16 -9.77 17.44 3.43
C PHE A 16 -8.90 18.44 4.19
N SER A 17 -9.42 19.63 4.49
CA SER A 17 -8.65 20.67 5.20
C SER A 17 -8.25 20.26 6.63
N LEU A 18 -9.09 19.49 7.32
CA LEU A 18 -8.84 19.03 8.69
C LEU A 18 -7.78 17.91 8.77
N VAL A 19 -7.65 17.09 7.72
CA VAL A 19 -6.64 16.03 7.68
C VAL A 19 -5.23 16.62 7.57
N HIS A 20 -5.04 17.61 6.69
CA HIS A 20 -3.73 18.27 6.52
C HIS A 20 -3.24 18.96 7.79
N HIS A 21 -4.15 19.51 8.62
CA HIS A 21 -3.76 20.15 9.88
C HIS A 21 -3.18 19.18 10.91
N ASN A 22 -3.41 17.86 10.78
CA ASN A 22 -2.95 16.88 11.78
C ASN A 22 -1.70 16.08 11.36
N ILE A 23 -1.29 16.19 10.10
CA ILE A 23 -0.12 15.50 9.56
C ILE A 23 1.14 16.29 9.92
N ALA A 24 2.21 15.59 10.31
CA ALA A 24 3.53 16.12 10.66
C ALA A 24 3.62 17.01 11.93
N LEU A 25 2.63 16.94 12.83
CA LEU A 25 2.63 17.67 14.11
C LEU A 25 3.21 16.87 15.30
N GLY A 26 3.89 15.75 15.06
CA GLY A 26 4.47 14.91 16.14
C GLY A 26 3.42 14.21 17.02
N LYS A 27 2.17 14.10 16.54
CA LYS A 27 1.10 13.37 17.25
C LYS A 27 1.31 11.87 17.11
N LEU A 28 0.84 11.11 18.10
CA LEU A 28 0.81 9.65 18.02
C LEU A 28 -0.50 9.18 17.37
N TRP A 29 -0.42 8.18 16.49
CA TRP A 29 -1.58 7.61 15.79
C TRP A 29 -2.74 7.22 16.72
N LYS A 30 -2.43 6.67 17.89
CA LYS A 30 -3.43 6.21 18.88
C LYS A 30 -4.33 7.36 19.39
N ASP A 31 -3.81 8.57 19.45
CA ASP A 31 -4.48 9.74 20.04
C ASP A 31 -5.27 10.56 18.99
N LEU A 32 -5.29 10.12 17.73
CA LEU A 32 -5.98 10.83 16.67
C LEU A 32 -7.50 10.65 16.71
N PRO A 33 -8.24 11.69 16.28
CA PRO A 33 -9.68 11.59 16.04
C PRO A 33 -10.03 10.50 15.02
N THR A 34 -11.21 9.92 15.16
CA THR A 34 -11.72 8.83 14.30
C THR A 34 -11.68 9.17 12.81
N HIS A 35 -12.04 10.40 12.41
CA HIS A 35 -12.00 10.81 11.00
C HIS A 35 -10.59 10.81 10.39
N VAL A 36 -9.56 11.19 11.16
CA VAL A 36 -8.16 11.13 10.71
C VAL A 36 -7.73 9.67 10.59
N LYS A 37 -8.13 8.82 11.54
CA LYS A 37 -7.88 7.37 11.48
C LYS A 37 -8.51 6.73 10.25
N HIS A 38 -9.73 7.12 9.90
CA HIS A 38 -10.37 6.68 8.66
C HIS A 38 -9.59 7.15 7.43
N ALA A 39 -9.23 8.43 7.35
CA ALA A 39 -8.46 8.99 6.24
C ALA A 39 -7.13 8.25 6.03
N GLY A 40 -6.38 7.99 7.11
CA GLY A 40 -5.17 7.19 7.04
C GLY A 40 -5.44 5.74 6.64
N GLY A 41 -6.49 5.12 7.18
CA GLY A 41 -6.92 3.77 6.79
C GLY A 41 -7.19 3.64 5.28
N TYR A 42 -7.79 4.65 4.65
CA TYR A 42 -8.02 4.66 3.20
C TYR A 42 -6.73 4.61 2.38
N GLN A 43 -5.63 5.19 2.86
CA GLN A 43 -4.34 5.15 2.14
C GLN A 43 -3.73 3.75 2.09
N PHE A 44 -4.10 2.89 3.04
CA PHE A 44 -3.63 1.50 3.11
C PHE A 44 -4.66 0.49 2.58
N LYS A 45 -5.82 0.94 2.10
CA LYS A 45 -6.81 0.07 1.44
C LYS A 45 -6.36 -0.21 0.00
N ILE A 46 -6.19 -1.48 -0.36
CA ILE A 46 -5.95 -1.89 -1.75
C ILE A 46 -7.22 -1.55 -2.57
N PRO A 47 -7.12 -0.82 -3.70
CA PRO A 47 -8.27 -0.56 -4.55
C PRO A 47 -8.94 -1.86 -5.01
N ASP A 48 -10.26 -1.93 -5.03
CA ASP A 48 -10.99 -3.19 -5.22
C ASP A 48 -10.67 -3.87 -6.56
N LEU A 49 -10.50 -3.09 -7.64
CA LEU A 49 -10.07 -3.59 -8.95
C LEU A 49 -8.66 -4.19 -8.92
N VAL A 50 -7.74 -3.52 -8.22
CA VAL A 50 -6.35 -3.98 -8.07
C VAL A 50 -6.29 -5.21 -7.18
N ASN A 51 -7.11 -5.28 -6.13
CA ASN A 51 -7.20 -6.43 -5.25
C ASN A 51 -7.68 -7.68 -6.00
N ALA A 52 -8.67 -7.52 -6.88
CA ALA A 52 -9.16 -8.60 -7.74
C ALA A 52 -8.10 -9.16 -8.69
N GLU A 53 -7.16 -8.33 -9.11
CA GLU A 53 -6.06 -8.69 -9.99
C GLU A 53 -4.87 -9.29 -9.23
N LEU A 54 -4.53 -8.71 -8.07
CA LEU A 54 -3.31 -9.03 -7.32
C LEU A 54 -3.47 -10.22 -6.34
N LEU A 55 -4.68 -10.52 -5.89
CA LEU A 55 -4.92 -11.57 -4.90
C LEU A 55 -6.03 -12.54 -5.34
N PRO A 56 -5.89 -13.84 -5.04
CA PRO A 56 -6.92 -14.81 -5.35
C PRO A 56 -8.21 -14.45 -4.60
N GLN A 57 -9.32 -14.37 -5.34
CA GLN A 57 -10.60 -14.00 -4.75
C GLN A 57 -11.17 -15.15 -3.91
N PRO A 58 -11.91 -14.84 -2.83
CA PRO A 58 -12.64 -15.85 -2.08
C PRO A 58 -13.59 -16.63 -3.01
N GLY A 59 -13.57 -17.96 -2.93
CA GLY A 59 -14.48 -18.82 -3.68
C GLY A 59 -14.02 -19.20 -5.09
N ILE A 60 -12.79 -18.89 -5.50
CA ILE A 60 -12.22 -19.48 -6.72
C ILE A 60 -11.97 -20.99 -6.54
N THR A 61 -11.95 -21.73 -7.65
CA THR A 61 -11.61 -23.15 -7.61
C THR A 61 -10.14 -23.36 -7.24
N ILE A 62 -9.80 -24.50 -6.64
CA ILE A 62 -8.40 -24.86 -6.34
C ILE A 62 -7.55 -24.81 -7.61
N ASN A 63 -8.09 -25.24 -8.76
CA ASN A 63 -7.37 -25.17 -10.02
C ASN A 63 -7.07 -23.72 -10.45
N ALA A 64 -8.02 -22.81 -10.31
CA ALA A 64 -7.80 -21.39 -10.60
C ALA A 64 -6.80 -20.77 -9.61
N MET A 65 -6.82 -21.19 -8.35
CA MET A 65 -5.87 -20.76 -7.33
C MET A 65 -4.43 -21.19 -7.67
N LEU A 66 -4.24 -22.44 -8.13
CA LEU A 66 -2.92 -22.95 -8.54
C LEU A 66 -2.34 -22.25 -9.78
N GLN A 67 -3.19 -21.63 -10.59
CA GLN A 67 -2.77 -20.83 -11.74
C GLN A 67 -2.38 -19.39 -11.37
N PHE A 68 -2.65 -18.98 -10.12
CA PHE A 68 -2.35 -17.64 -9.66
C PHE A 68 -0.86 -17.49 -9.32
N VAL A 69 -0.21 -16.46 -9.87
CA VAL A 69 1.22 -16.20 -9.64
C VAL A 69 1.37 -15.35 -8.38
N ILE A 70 1.95 -15.96 -7.34
CA ILE A 70 2.29 -15.29 -6.07
C ILE A 70 3.76 -14.85 -6.13
N PRO A 71 4.09 -13.60 -5.77
CA PRO A 71 5.47 -13.12 -5.82
C PRO A 71 6.36 -13.87 -4.83
N LEU A 72 7.62 -14.07 -5.24
CA LEU A 72 8.63 -14.74 -4.41
C LEU A 72 9.06 -13.84 -3.24
N SER A 73 9.13 -14.43 -2.04
CA SER A 73 9.77 -13.77 -0.89
C SER A 73 11.28 -14.00 -0.94
N LEU A 74 12.07 -12.91 -0.99
CA LEU A 74 13.53 -13.02 -0.97
C LEU A 74 14.02 -12.99 0.48
N SER A 75 14.33 -14.18 1.00
CA SER A 75 14.87 -14.35 2.36
C SER A 75 16.30 -13.77 2.54
N MET A 76 17.03 -13.51 1.45
CA MET A 76 18.44 -13.11 1.52
C MET A 76 18.71 -11.59 1.46
N LEU A 77 17.67 -10.75 1.32
CA LEU A 77 17.88 -9.31 1.19
C LEU A 77 18.01 -8.64 2.56
N HIS A 78 19.14 -7.97 2.76
CA HIS A 78 19.66 -7.51 4.05
C HIS A 78 19.10 -6.17 4.53
N THR A 79 18.34 -5.44 3.70
CA THR A 79 17.82 -4.13 4.08
C THR A 79 16.69 -4.29 5.09
N GLN A 80 17.01 -4.22 6.39
CA GLN A 80 16.02 -4.31 7.48
C GLN A 80 15.54 -2.93 7.95
N ASP A 81 16.10 -1.83 7.45
CA ASP A 81 15.67 -0.49 7.87
C ASP A 81 14.35 -0.10 7.20
N VAL A 82 13.28 -0.17 8.00
CA VAL A 82 11.92 0.28 7.70
C VAL A 82 11.89 1.70 7.11
N SER A 83 12.79 2.59 7.56
CA SER A 83 12.81 3.99 7.13
C SER A 83 13.14 4.17 5.66
N LEU A 84 13.94 3.27 5.08
CA LEU A 84 14.34 3.34 3.68
C LEU A 84 13.18 3.02 2.71
N TYR A 85 12.12 2.38 3.21
CA TYR A 85 10.97 2.02 2.40
C TYR A 85 9.97 3.15 2.23
N PHE A 86 9.92 4.14 3.13
CA PHE A 86 8.94 5.22 3.03
C PHE A 86 9.57 6.46 2.39
N SER A 87 8.81 7.14 1.51
CA SER A 87 9.21 8.44 0.96
C SER A 87 8.15 9.52 1.19
N TYR A 88 8.62 10.76 1.31
CA TYR A 88 7.80 11.97 1.30
C TYR A 88 7.27 12.33 -0.09
N ASP A 89 7.82 11.72 -1.13
CA ASP A 89 7.41 11.93 -2.51
C ASP A 89 6.06 11.27 -2.80
N THR A 90 5.28 11.91 -3.66
CA THR A 90 3.97 11.40 -4.11
C THR A 90 4.16 10.09 -4.87
N PRO A 91 3.27 9.10 -4.70
CA PRO A 91 3.33 7.89 -5.50
C PRO A 91 3.22 8.20 -7.00
N SER A 92 3.96 7.42 -7.79
CA SER A 92 3.85 7.41 -9.25
C SER A 92 2.44 6.99 -9.67
N TYR A 93 2.01 7.44 -10.84
CA TYR A 93 0.72 7.03 -11.41
C TYR A 93 0.72 5.52 -11.65
N MET A 94 -0.25 4.81 -11.05
CA MET A 94 -0.38 3.37 -11.21
C MET A 94 -0.97 3.03 -12.57
N THR A 95 -0.11 2.57 -13.49
CA THR A 95 -0.52 1.97 -14.76
C THR A 95 -0.82 0.47 -14.57
N GLU A 96 -1.57 -0.12 -15.51
CA GLU A 96 -1.80 -1.58 -15.58
C GLU A 96 -0.48 -2.35 -15.61
N THR A 97 0.51 -1.88 -16.38
CA THR A 97 1.86 -2.47 -16.41
C THR A 97 2.57 -2.43 -15.05
N MET A 98 2.36 -1.38 -14.25
CA MET A 98 2.89 -1.31 -12.89
C MET A 98 2.18 -2.28 -11.96
N ILE A 99 0.86 -2.43 -12.06
CA ILE A 99 0.10 -3.42 -11.30
C ILE A 99 0.62 -4.82 -11.61
N LEU A 100 0.70 -5.18 -12.90
CA LEU A 100 1.23 -6.47 -13.34
C LEU A 100 2.65 -6.72 -12.85
N SER A 101 3.50 -5.69 -12.80
CA SER A 101 4.86 -5.83 -12.28
C SER A 101 4.91 -6.21 -10.79
N LEU A 102 3.90 -5.85 -9.98
CA LEU A 102 3.84 -6.22 -8.56
C LEU A 102 3.75 -7.74 -8.33
N HIS A 103 3.31 -8.53 -9.32
CA HIS A 103 3.36 -10.00 -9.25
C HIS A 103 4.79 -10.55 -9.37
N TRP A 104 5.67 -9.81 -10.03
CA TRP A 104 7.03 -10.24 -10.36
C TRP A 104 8.07 -9.60 -9.46
N LEU A 105 7.74 -8.49 -8.80
CA LEU A 105 8.63 -7.86 -7.85
C LEU A 105 8.72 -8.69 -6.57
N PRO A 106 9.93 -9.04 -6.12
CA PRO A 106 10.10 -9.83 -4.92
C PRO A 106 9.65 -9.03 -3.69
N ILE A 107 8.90 -9.69 -2.82
CA ILE A 107 8.43 -9.08 -1.58
C ILE A 107 9.52 -9.11 -0.50
N PRO A 108 9.55 -8.13 0.42
CA PRO A 108 10.44 -8.20 1.57
C PRO A 108 10.12 -9.43 2.44
N ASN A 109 11.06 -9.80 3.32
CA ASN A 109 10.82 -10.90 4.26
C ASN A 109 9.67 -10.57 5.23
N ALA A 110 9.03 -11.61 5.77
CA ALA A 110 7.83 -11.45 6.60
C ALA A 110 8.05 -10.60 7.86
N GLY A 111 9.22 -10.71 8.50
CA GLY A 111 9.58 -9.90 9.66
C GLY A 111 9.59 -8.40 9.33
N LEU A 112 10.13 -8.04 8.17
CA LEU A 112 10.16 -6.65 7.71
C LEU A 112 8.79 -6.15 7.25
N VAL A 113 8.03 -6.96 6.51
CA VAL A 113 6.65 -6.60 6.11
C VAL A 113 5.78 -6.34 7.34
N CYS A 114 5.88 -7.17 8.38
CA CYS A 114 5.17 -6.96 9.65
C CYS A 114 5.55 -5.61 10.30
N GLN A 115 6.86 -5.26 10.29
CA GLN A 115 7.33 -3.97 10.81
C GLN A 115 6.83 -2.79 9.98
N LEU A 116 6.88 -2.88 8.65
CA LEU A 116 6.37 -1.88 7.72
C LEU A 116 4.87 -1.65 7.94
N TYR A 117 4.09 -2.73 8.06
CA TYR A 117 2.65 -2.66 8.29
C TYR A 117 2.32 -1.99 9.63
N LYS A 118 3.04 -2.35 10.72
CA LYS A 118 2.88 -1.72 12.05
C LYS A 118 3.26 -0.24 12.04
N ALA A 119 4.35 0.12 11.34
CA ALA A 119 4.84 1.48 11.26
C ALA A 119 4.03 2.38 10.31
N GLY A 120 3.37 1.80 9.30
CA GLY A 120 2.78 2.52 8.17
C GLY A 120 1.81 3.64 8.59
N LYS A 121 0.93 3.38 9.55
CA LYS A 121 -0.05 4.38 10.02
C LYS A 121 0.62 5.60 10.66
N GLN A 122 1.66 5.38 11.46
CA GLN A 122 2.44 6.47 12.04
C GLN A 122 3.25 7.20 10.95
N ARG A 123 3.87 6.46 10.01
CA ARG A 123 4.61 7.08 8.90
C ARG A 123 3.73 7.95 8.01
N TRP A 124 2.51 7.52 7.70
CA TRP A 124 1.56 8.37 6.98
C TRP A 124 1.25 9.64 7.76
N LEU A 125 1.05 9.53 9.07
CA LEU A 125 0.83 10.68 9.95
C LEU A 125 2.05 11.61 10.00
N ASP A 126 3.25 11.07 9.92
CA ASP A 126 4.52 11.81 9.87
C ASP A 126 4.76 12.47 8.49
N GLY A 127 3.84 12.29 7.53
CA GLY A 127 3.85 12.96 6.22
C GLY A 127 4.43 12.13 5.07
N PHE A 128 4.79 10.86 5.31
CA PHE A 128 5.21 9.96 4.24
C PHE A 128 4.02 9.62 3.34
N LYS A 129 4.22 9.64 2.02
CA LYS A 129 3.15 9.53 1.00
C LYS A 129 3.25 8.28 0.15
N SER A 130 4.43 7.69 0.04
CA SER A 130 4.69 6.53 -0.80
C SER A 130 5.62 5.54 -0.13
N VAL A 131 5.70 4.34 -0.73
CA VAL A 131 6.70 3.32 -0.41
C VAL A 131 7.57 2.98 -1.61
N MET A 132 8.77 2.48 -1.36
CA MET A 132 9.76 2.09 -2.36
C MET A 132 10.23 0.67 -2.07
N TYR A 133 10.66 -0.05 -3.12
CA TYR A 133 11.31 -1.35 -2.97
C TYR A 133 12.79 -1.15 -2.62
N ALA A 134 13.07 -0.70 -1.39
CA ALA A 134 14.42 -0.35 -0.94
C ALA A 134 15.42 -1.53 -0.91
N HIS A 135 14.91 -2.77 -0.97
CA HIS A 135 15.73 -3.97 -1.07
C HIS A 135 16.16 -4.33 -2.49
N LEU A 136 15.58 -3.71 -3.52
CA LEU A 136 15.94 -4.04 -4.90
C LEU A 136 17.22 -3.33 -5.34
N PRO A 137 18.18 -4.05 -5.94
CA PRO A 137 19.36 -3.43 -6.52
C PRO A 137 18.97 -2.67 -7.79
N GLY A 138 19.18 -1.36 -7.80
CA GLY A 138 18.92 -0.52 -8.98
C GLY A 138 18.34 0.84 -8.60
N LYS A 139 18.78 1.88 -9.30
CA LYS A 139 18.40 3.28 -9.02
C LYS A 139 16.98 3.65 -9.48
N SER A 140 16.15 2.70 -9.89
CA SER A 140 14.76 3.00 -10.23
C SER A 140 13.98 3.24 -8.94
N VAL A 141 13.95 4.50 -8.51
CA VAL A 141 13.19 4.98 -7.35
C VAL A 141 11.71 5.13 -7.75
N THR A 142 11.06 4.00 -8.03
CA THR A 142 9.61 4.01 -8.26
C THR A 142 8.92 4.17 -6.91
N HIS A 143 8.07 5.18 -6.82
CA HIS A 143 7.28 5.47 -5.62
C HIS A 143 5.91 4.81 -5.75
N PHE A 144 5.67 3.79 -4.96
CA PHE A 144 4.41 3.06 -4.92
C PHE A 144 3.45 3.63 -3.87
N PRO A 145 2.13 3.49 -4.04
CA PRO A 145 1.17 3.86 -3.02
C PRO A 145 1.37 3.08 -1.70
N LEU A 146 0.97 3.69 -0.57
CA LEU A 146 1.09 3.08 0.77
C LEU A 146 0.35 1.74 0.90
N TRP A 147 -0.73 1.50 0.15
CA TRP A 147 -1.45 0.23 0.16
C TRP A 147 -0.61 -0.96 -0.33
N VAL A 148 0.53 -0.74 -1.00
CA VAL A 148 1.44 -1.83 -1.38
C VAL A 148 1.99 -2.58 -0.15
N VAL A 149 2.12 -1.91 1.00
CA VAL A 149 2.47 -2.59 2.26
C VAL A 149 1.37 -3.57 2.69
N THR A 150 0.10 -3.20 2.50
CA THR A 150 -1.04 -4.08 2.77
C THR A 150 -1.06 -5.27 1.80
N TYR A 151 -0.73 -5.04 0.53
CA TYR A 151 -0.58 -6.11 -0.45
C TYR A 151 0.52 -7.10 -0.04
N TRP A 152 1.71 -6.64 0.32
CA TRP A 152 2.78 -7.52 0.81
C TRP A 152 2.36 -8.33 2.03
N ASN A 153 1.65 -7.71 2.98
CA ASN A 153 1.16 -8.43 4.16
C ASN A 153 0.13 -9.50 3.78
N ALA A 154 -0.82 -9.16 2.91
CA ALA A 154 -1.84 -10.10 2.44
C ALA A 154 -1.23 -11.31 1.74
N VAL A 155 -0.21 -11.10 0.89
CA VAL A 155 0.50 -12.21 0.21
C VAL A 155 1.15 -13.17 1.20
N LEU A 156 1.70 -12.67 2.31
CA LEU A 156 2.37 -13.50 3.31
C LEU A 156 1.40 -14.25 4.24
N ASP A 157 0.14 -13.82 4.30
CA ASP A 157 -0.92 -14.48 5.07
C ASP A 157 -1.58 -15.64 4.28
N PHE A 158 -1.24 -15.83 2.99
CA PHE A 158 -1.66 -16.96 2.15
C PHE A 158 -0.70 -18.15 2.26
#